data_AF-A0A7V3UBR5-F1
#
_entry.id   AF-A0A7V3UBR5-F1
#
_cell.length_a   1.000
_cell.length_b   1.000
_cell.length_c   1.000
_cell.angle_alpha   90.00
_cell.angle_beta   90.00
_cell.angle_gamma   90.00
#
_symmetry.space_group_name_H-M   'P 1'
#
loop_
_entity.id
_entity.type
_entity.pdbx_description
1 polymer ?
#
loop_
_entity_poly.entity_id
_entity_poly.type
_entity_poly.pdbx_seq_one_letter_code
_entity_poly.pdbx_strand_id
1 'polypeptide(L)'
;MKIIATVIVLFIQGCTMFEKDEKLLGEHQKSNGEKIKIFYVGLGATTNEVIQVRKENQHTPLKVFEKYNFLESSKLVNDTTLQIVLNDTGYFKNKADTFFINVK
;
A
#
# COMPACT_ATOMS: atom_id res chain seq x y z
N MET A 1 -43.48 -32.40 21.01
CA MET A 1 -43.51 -30.99 20.53
C MET A 1 -42.06 -30.68 20.13
N LYS A 2 -41.55 -31.05 18.94
CA LYS A 2 -41.78 -30.42 17.61
C LYS A 2 -41.86 -28.90 17.80
N ILE A 3 -40.91 -28.04 17.43
CA ILE A 3 -39.96 -28.04 16.31
C ILE A 3 -38.71 -27.23 16.71
N ILE A 4 -37.58 -27.80 16.32
CA ILE A 4 -36.23 -27.25 16.33
C ILE A 4 -36.11 -26.17 15.24
N ALA A 5 -35.33 -25.13 15.54
CA ALA A 5 -34.66 -24.25 14.58
C ALA A 5 -35.52 -23.33 13.69
N THR A 6 -35.77 -22.11 14.17
CA THR A 6 -35.86 -20.87 13.37
C THR A 6 -36.00 -19.75 14.40
N VAL A 7 -35.17 -18.71 14.54
CA VAL A 7 -34.44 -17.89 13.58
C VAL A 7 -33.26 -17.27 14.37
N ILE A 8 -32.07 -17.87 14.31
CA ILE A 8 -30.82 -17.17 14.62
C ILE A 8 -30.37 -16.55 13.29
N VAL A 9 -31.06 -15.49 12.85
CA VAL A 9 -30.75 -14.77 11.61
C VAL A 9 -30.73 -13.28 11.92
N LEU A 10 -29.82 -12.84 12.79
CA LEU A 10 -29.59 -11.41 13.02
C LEU A 10 -28.12 -11.06 13.35
N PHE A 11 -27.16 -11.93 13.00
CA PHE A 11 -25.72 -11.65 13.14
C PHE A 11 -24.97 -11.58 11.80
N ILE A 12 -25.67 -11.17 10.74
CA ILE A 12 -25.01 -10.81 9.46
C ILE A 12 -25.02 -9.29 9.30
N GLN A 13 -24.73 -8.56 10.36
CA GLN A 13 -24.11 -7.25 10.19
C GLN A 13 -22.64 -7.52 9.88
N GLY A 14 -22.38 -7.91 8.63
CA GLY A 14 -21.04 -7.86 8.09
C GLY A 14 -20.58 -6.42 8.26
N CYS A 15 -19.66 -6.18 9.20
CA CYS A 15 -18.88 -4.97 9.21
C CYS A 15 -18.41 -4.78 7.76
N THR A 16 -18.86 -3.71 7.12
CA THR A 16 -18.28 -3.25 5.87
C THR A 16 -16.81 -3.03 6.17
N MET A 17 -16.02 -4.05 5.86
CA MET A 17 -14.58 -4.09 6.00
C MET A 17 -14.10 -2.84 5.29
N PHE A 18 -13.59 -1.86 6.06
CA PHE A 18 -13.15 -0.57 5.54
C PHE A 18 -12.44 -0.77 4.21
N GLU A 19 -13.04 -0.28 3.13
CA GLU A 19 -12.59 -0.55 1.78
C GLU A 19 -11.23 0.13 1.64
N LYS A 20 -10.17 -0.68 1.67
CA LYS A 20 -8.80 -0.22 1.53
C LYS A 20 -8.65 0.33 0.12
N ASP A 21 -8.52 1.64 0.00
CA ASP A 21 -8.25 2.30 -1.27
C ASP A 21 -6.78 2.06 -1.63
N GLU A 22 -6.53 1.07 -2.48
CA GLU A 22 -5.20 0.70 -2.91
C GLU A 22 -5.01 0.98 -4.39
N LYS A 23 -3.99 1.77 -4.73
CA LYS A 23 -3.67 2.16 -6.10
C LYS A 23 -2.21 1.87 -6.43
N LEU A 24 -1.97 1.23 -7.56
CA LEU A 24 -0.61 0.96 -8.05
C LEU A 24 0.05 2.26 -8.57
N LEU A 25 1.11 2.66 -7.87
CA LEU A 25 2.06 3.74 -8.11
C LEU A 25 2.97 3.54 -9.33
N GLY A 26 3.59 2.36 -9.32
CA GLY A 26 4.65 2.00 -10.24
C GLY A 26 5.11 0.58 -9.98
N GLU A 27 5.77 0.00 -10.98
CA GLU A 27 6.27 -1.36 -10.96
C GLU A 27 7.68 -1.39 -11.56
N HIS A 28 8.57 -2.14 -10.91
CA HIS A 28 9.92 -2.41 -11.40
C HIS A 28 10.16 -3.91 -11.41
N GLN A 29 10.64 -4.44 -12.52
CA GLN A 29 11.00 -5.85 -12.64
C GLN A 29 12.51 -5.99 -12.53
N LYS A 30 12.97 -6.87 -11.63
CA LYS A 30 14.39 -7.27 -11.53
C LYS A 30 14.75 -8.24 -12.66
N SER A 31 16.04 -8.41 -12.92
CA SER A 31 16.53 -9.38 -13.92
C SER A 31 16.15 -10.84 -13.61
N ASN A 32 15.90 -11.17 -12.33
CA ASN A 32 15.43 -12.50 -11.93
C ASN A 32 13.91 -12.70 -12.09
N GLY A 33 13.19 -11.71 -12.63
CA GLY A 33 11.75 -11.74 -12.84
C GLY A 33 10.92 -11.29 -11.63
N GLU A 34 11.51 -11.12 -10.44
CA GLU A 34 10.79 -10.61 -9.26
C GLU A 34 10.37 -9.15 -9.49
N LYS A 35 9.12 -8.85 -9.18
CA LYS A 35 8.55 -7.51 -9.31
C LYS A 35 8.46 -6.79 -7.98
N ILE A 36 8.88 -5.53 -7.99
CA ILE A 36 8.72 -4.58 -6.90
C ILE A 36 7.62 -3.60 -7.28
N LYS A 37 6.58 -3.52 -6.47
CA LYS A 37 5.41 -2.67 -6.70
C LYS A 37 5.35 -1.58 -5.64
N ILE A 38 5.03 -0.37 -6.08
CA ILE A 38 4.83 0.80 -5.22
C ILE A 38 3.33 1.06 -5.20
N PHE A 39 2.72 1.14 -4.03
CA PHE A 39 1.29 1.35 -3.87
C PHE A 39 1.03 2.61 -3.07
N TYR A 40 0.03 3.37 -3.47
CA TYR A 40 -0.71 4.24 -2.56
C TYR A 40 -1.75 3.40 -1.81
N VAL A 41 -1.87 3.64 -0.52
CA VAL A 41 -2.85 2.98 0.35
C VAL A 41 -3.54 4.02 1.22
N GLY A 42 -4.80 4.30 0.92
CA GLY A 42 -5.72 5.03 1.79
C GLY A 42 -6.51 4.05 2.66
N LEU A 43 -6.50 4.23 3.98
CA LEU A 43 -7.17 3.33 4.93
C LEU A 43 -8.50 3.93 5.46
N GLY A 44 -9.20 4.71 4.64
CA GLY A 44 -10.44 5.40 5.01
C GLY A 44 -10.24 6.76 5.69
N ALA A 45 -11.31 7.30 6.28
CA ALA A 45 -11.37 8.71 6.72
C ALA A 45 -10.56 9.08 7.98
N THR A 46 -10.08 8.10 8.75
CA THR A 46 -9.44 8.32 10.06
C THR A 46 -7.99 7.85 10.14
N THR A 47 -7.44 7.37 9.03
CA THR A 47 -6.10 6.78 8.94
C THR A 47 -5.28 7.54 7.91
N ASN A 48 -3.98 7.60 8.12
CA ASN A 48 -3.09 8.32 7.22
C ASN A 48 -2.98 7.58 5.88
N GLU A 49 -3.02 8.36 4.81
CA GLU A 49 -2.63 7.91 3.48
C GLU A 49 -1.14 7.57 3.48
N VAL A 50 -0.76 6.42 2.92
CA VAL A 50 0.64 5.98 2.93
C VAL A 50 1.09 5.47 1.58
N ILE A 51 2.39 5.64 1.30
CA ILE A 51 3.05 4.90 0.21
C ILE A 51 3.67 3.62 0.76
N GLN A 52 3.44 2.49 0.08
CA GLN A 52 4.01 1.19 0.43
C GLN A 52 4.84 0.63 -0.72
N VAL A 53 5.98 0.04 -0.40
CA VAL A 53 6.80 -0.73 -1.34
C VAL A 53 6.66 -2.20 -0.99
N ARG A 54 6.28 -3.04 -1.96
CA ARG A 54 6.04 -4.48 -1.78
C ARG A 54 6.75 -5.30 -2.85
N LYS A 55 7.15 -6.53 -2.52
CA LYS A 55 7.44 -7.55 -3.52
C LYS A 55 6.11 -8.15 -3.99
N GLU A 56 5.95 -8.46 -5.27
CA GLU A 56 4.69 -8.97 -5.83
C GLU A 56 4.14 -10.19 -5.08
N ASN A 57 5.03 -11.08 -4.64
CA ASN A 57 4.66 -12.32 -3.94
C ASN A 57 4.64 -12.17 -2.41
N GLN A 58 4.69 -10.95 -1.88
CA GLN A 58 4.71 -10.69 -0.43
C GLN A 58 3.59 -9.74 -0.03
N HIS A 59 2.79 -10.15 0.95
CA HIS A 59 1.74 -9.30 1.54
C HIS A 59 2.30 -8.27 2.52
N THR A 60 3.44 -8.56 3.14
CA THR A 60 4.12 -7.63 4.05
C THR A 60 4.87 -6.57 3.24
N PRO A 61 4.65 -5.27 3.50
CA PRO A 61 5.40 -4.21 2.84
C PRO A 61 6.87 -4.25 3.27
N LEU A 62 7.78 -4.10 2.30
CA LEU A 62 9.20 -3.89 2.56
C LEU A 62 9.44 -2.56 3.27
N LYS A 63 8.66 -1.54 2.90
CA LYS A 63 8.72 -0.21 3.48
C LYS A 63 7.37 0.47 3.40
N VAL A 64 7.04 1.23 4.46
CA VAL A 64 5.85 2.08 4.54
C VAL A 64 6.30 3.51 4.82
N PHE A 65 5.68 4.46 4.12
CA PHE A 65 5.95 5.88 4.19
C PHE A 65 4.67 6.60 4.62
N GLU A 66 4.54 6.90 5.91
CA GLU A 66 3.29 7.37 6.52
C GLU A 66 2.97 8.85 6.29
N LYS A 67 3.94 9.63 5.82
CA LYS A 67 3.82 11.08 5.62
C LYS A 67 3.73 11.48 4.15
N TYR A 68 3.69 10.51 3.25
CA TYR A 68 3.77 10.75 1.82
C TYR A 68 2.58 10.10 1.14
N ASN A 69 1.98 10.83 0.22
CA ASN A 69 0.83 10.37 -0.55
C ASN A 69 1.04 10.46 -2.06
N PHE A 70 2.17 11.01 -2.50
CA PHE A 70 2.49 11.19 -3.91
C PHE A 70 3.85 10.61 -4.28
N LEU A 71 3.88 9.81 -5.35
CA LEU A 71 5.10 9.30 -5.98
C LEU A 71 5.47 10.21 -7.14
N GLU A 72 6.57 10.95 -7.01
CA GLU A 72 7.06 11.81 -8.08
C GLU A 72 7.86 11.01 -9.11
N SER A 73 8.78 10.15 -8.63
CA SER A 73 9.53 9.25 -9.51
C SER A 73 10.04 8.03 -8.75
N SER A 74 10.40 6.99 -9.51
CA SER A 74 11.07 5.81 -8.96
C SER A 74 11.99 5.18 -10.00
N LYS A 75 13.07 4.55 -9.52
CA LYS A 75 14.05 3.85 -10.34
C LYS A 75 14.64 2.68 -9.57
N LEU A 76 14.69 1.53 -10.20
CA LEU A 76 15.47 0.39 -9.73
C LEU A 76 16.93 0.52 -10.21
N VAL A 77 17.87 0.42 -9.27
CA VAL A 77 19.32 0.51 -9.51
C VAL A 77 19.96 -0.82 -9.18
N ASN A 78 20.59 -1.43 -10.20
CA ASN A 78 21.33 -2.69 -10.10
C ASN A 78 20.54 -3.85 -9.47
N ASP A 79 19.21 -3.89 -9.64
CA ASP A 79 18.30 -4.89 -9.05
C ASP A 79 18.27 -4.99 -7.51
N THR A 80 19.07 -4.20 -6.81
CA THR A 80 19.22 -4.27 -5.35
C THR A 80 18.65 -3.06 -4.63
N THR A 81 18.58 -1.92 -5.30
CA THR A 81 18.24 -0.66 -4.65
C THR A 81 17.13 0.04 -5.40
N LEU A 82 16.00 0.23 -4.74
CA LEU A 82 14.93 1.06 -5.26
C LEU A 82 15.15 2.49 -4.75
N GLN A 83 15.42 3.41 -5.68
CA GLN A 83 15.35 4.83 -5.44
C GLN A 83 13.91 5.29 -5.67
N ILE A 84 13.34 6.02 -4.71
CA ILE A 84 12.03 6.65 -4.86
C ILE A 84 12.10 8.11 -4.45
N VAL A 85 11.34 8.95 -5.15
CA VAL A 85 11.15 10.37 -4.83
C VAL A 85 9.69 10.56 -4.47
N LEU A 86 9.44 10.95 -3.22
CA LEU A 86 8.11 11.07 -2.65
C LEU A 86 7.82 12.51 -2.25
N ASN A 87 6.55 12.90 -2.37
CA ASN A 87 6.06 14.18 -1.90
C ASN A 87 4.77 14.01 -1.08
N ASP A 88 4.51 15.00 -0.24
CA ASP A 88 3.27 15.15 0.52
C ASP A 88 2.49 16.33 -0.08
N THR A 89 1.37 16.02 -0.72
CA THR A 89 0.51 17.03 -1.37
C THR A 89 -0.39 17.77 -0.38
N GLY A 90 -0.45 17.34 0.89
CA GLY A 90 -1.22 18.03 1.93
C GLY A 90 -0.65 19.39 2.32
N TYR A 91 0.64 19.64 2.06
CA TYR A 91 1.30 20.91 2.36
C TYR A 91 1.89 21.54 1.09
N PHE A 92 1.34 22.69 0.71
CA PHE A 92 1.66 23.47 -0.51
C PHE A 92 3.15 23.86 -0.73
N LYS A 93 4.05 23.58 0.22
CA LYS A 93 5.48 23.92 0.17
C LYS A 93 6.41 22.75 0.47
N ASN A 94 5.91 21.51 0.55
CA ASN A 94 6.80 20.38 0.82
C ASN A 94 7.71 20.10 -0.38
N LYS A 95 9.01 20.07 -0.10
CA LYS A 95 10.03 19.63 -1.03
C LYS A 95 9.98 18.11 -1.08
N ALA A 96 10.13 17.54 -2.27
CA ALA A 96 10.20 16.10 -2.42
C ALA A 96 11.43 15.52 -1.75
N ASP A 97 11.23 14.38 -1.10
CA ASP A 97 12.27 13.62 -0.42
C ASP A 97 12.68 12.40 -1.25
N THR A 98 13.97 12.10 -1.27
CA THR A 98 14.53 10.94 -1.97
C THR A 98 14.91 9.86 -0.97
N PHE A 99 14.43 8.64 -1.21
CA PHE A 99 14.73 7.47 -0.39
C PHE A 99 15.40 6.38 -1.22
N PHE A 100 16.27 5.61 -0.57
CA PHE A 100 16.92 4.44 -1.12
C PHE A 100 16.55 3.22 -0.27
N ILE A 101 15.90 2.24 -0.88
CA ILE A 101 15.41 1.04 -0.22
C ILE A 101 16.19 -0.15 -0.75
N ASN A 102 16.81 -0.92 0.15
CA ASN A 102 17.39 -2.20 -0.23
C ASN A 102 16.24 -3.18 -0.48
N VAL A 103 16.15 -3.67 -1.72
CA VAL A 103 15.10 -4.60 -2.17
C VAL A 103 15.64 -5.99 -2.43
N LYS A 104 16.90 -6.30 -2.06
CA LYS A 104 17.53 -7.61 -2.31
C LYS A 104 16.64 -8.78 -1.84
#